data_AF-A0A9E1TVM5-F1
#
_entry.id   AF-A0A9E1TVM5-F1
#
_cell.length_a   1.000
_cell.length_b   1.000
_cell.length_c   1.000
_cell.angle_alpha   90.00
_cell.angle_beta   90.00
_cell.angle_gamma   90.00
#
_symmetry.space_group_name_H-M   'P 1'
#
loop_
_entity.id
_entity.type
_entity.pdbx_description
1 polymer ?
#
loop_
_entity_poly.entity_id
_entity_poly.type
_entity_poly.pdbx_seq_one_letter_code
_entity_poly.pdbx_strand_id
1 'polypeptide(L)'
;MRPKIIIISFTVIIGTVLSFYIVGQESKGTNEIGSQVTQNPEPVVQVTNPGETEVKLMPDYIQIGRLQAKVPKDWKKEQPSSSMRIAQFRLPGNDGDGELVIFSGIGGSIDANLNRWYGQFKSETENSVSESAIRSKSQIKDMDVTFSY
;
A
#
# COMPACT_ATOMS: atom_id res chain seq x y z
N MET A 1 48.41 -7.28 8.44
CA MET A 1 47.53 -6.85 7.33
C MET A 1 47.09 -5.41 7.56
N ARG A 2 47.00 -4.60 6.49
CA ARG A 2 46.56 -3.19 6.62
C ARG A 2 45.02 -3.15 6.66
N PRO A 3 44.38 -2.48 7.65
CA PRO A 3 42.92 -2.51 7.84
C PRO A 3 42.14 -2.00 6.61
N LYS A 4 42.74 -1.10 5.82
CA LYS A 4 42.16 -0.60 4.56
C LYS A 4 42.03 -1.68 3.48
N ILE A 5 42.97 -2.63 3.43
CA ILE A 5 42.93 -3.73 2.45
C ILE A 5 41.80 -4.70 2.81
N ILE A 6 41.58 -4.95 4.11
CA ILE A 6 40.51 -5.83 4.60
C ILE A 6 39.13 -5.28 4.22
N ILE A 7 38.90 -3.97 4.40
CA ILE A 7 37.63 -3.32 4.06
C ILE A 7 37.37 -3.41 2.55
N ILE A 8 38.38 -3.13 1.71
CA ILE A 8 38.23 -3.22 0.25
C ILE A 8 37.93 -4.66 -0.18
N SER A 9 38.62 -5.65 0.40
CA SER A 9 38.35 -7.07 0.10
C SER A 9 36.93 -7.48 0.47
N PHE A 10 36.40 -7.03 1.61
CA PHE A 10 35.02 -7.32 2.00
C PHE A 10 33.99 -6.71 1.03
N THR A 11 34.19 -5.47 0.59
CA THR A 11 33.28 -4.81 -0.36
C THR A 11 33.24 -5.52 -1.70
N VAL A 12 34.41 -5.96 -2.21
CA VAL A 12 34.49 -6.69 -3.48
C VAL A 12 33.78 -8.05 -3.40
N ILE A 13 33.95 -8.78 -2.29
CA ILE A 13 33.31 -10.09 -2.07
C ILE A 13 31.78 -9.95 -2.00
N ILE A 14 31.27 -8.97 -1.24
CA ILE A 14 29.83 -8.73 -1.12
C ILE A 14 29.22 -8.40 -2.49
N GLY A 15 29.89 -7.55 -3.28
CA GLY A 15 29.46 -7.21 -4.63
C GLY A 15 29.41 -8.43 -5.55
N THR A 16 30.42 -9.30 -5.51
CA THR A 16 30.44 -10.52 -6.34
C THR A 16 29.33 -11.49 -5.96
N VAL A 17 29.11 -11.70 -4.66
CA VAL A 17 28.02 -12.56 -4.17
C VAL A 17 26.66 -12.02 -4.60
N LEU A 18 26.45 -10.70 -4.55
CA LEU A 18 25.22 -10.07 -5.00
C LEU A 18 25.01 -10.21 -6.51
N SER A 19 26.08 -10.08 -7.31
CA SER A 19 26.02 -10.32 -8.76
C SER A 19 25.63 -11.76 -9.10
N PHE A 20 26.23 -12.75 -8.42
CA PHE A 20 25.85 -14.16 -8.61
C PHE A 20 24.41 -14.44 -8.15
N TYR A 21 23.94 -13.78 -7.10
CA TYR A 21 22.57 -13.90 -6.63
C TYR A 21 21.56 -13.35 -7.64
N ILE A 22 21.84 -12.20 -8.25
CA ILE A 22 20.99 -11.59 -9.29
C ILE A 22 20.92 -12.49 -10.53
N VAL A 23 22.07 -12.96 -11.03
CA VAL A 23 22.14 -13.86 -12.20
C VAL A 23 21.44 -15.20 -11.92
N GLY A 24 21.55 -15.73 -10.70
CA GLY A 24 20.87 -16.96 -10.29
C GLY A 24 19.35 -16.84 -10.18
N GLN A 25 18.81 -15.63 -9.97
CA GLN A 25 17.38 -15.36 -10.00
C GLN A 25 16.85 -15.24 -11.43
N GLU A 26 17.65 -14.72 -12.35
CA GLU A 26 17.27 -14.56 -13.76
C GLU A 26 17.10 -15.92 -14.48
N SER A 27 17.88 -16.93 -14.08
CA SER A 27 17.77 -18.31 -14.62
C SER A 27 16.48 -19.04 -14.22
N LYS A 28 15.73 -18.58 -13.21
CA LYS A 28 14.45 -19.22 -12.81
C LYS A 28 13.24 -18.64 -13.56
N GLY A 29 13.45 -17.63 -14.41
CA GLY A 29 12.40 -16.90 -15.11
C GLY A 29 12.16 -17.28 -16.58
N THR A 30 12.88 -18.26 -17.13
CA THR A 30 12.81 -18.54 -18.58
C THR A 30 12.58 -20.03 -18.85
N ASN A 31 11.32 -20.46 -18.72
CA ASN A 31 10.86 -21.70 -19.34
C ASN A 31 9.97 -21.34 -20.54
N GLU A 32 10.56 -21.61 -21.72
CA GLU A 32 9.94 -22.08 -22.96
C GLU A 32 9.03 -21.11 -23.76
N ILE A 33 9.65 -20.41 -24.71
CA ILE A 33 8.99 -19.95 -25.95
C ILE A 33 9.07 -21.11 -26.96
N GLY A 34 8.02 -21.93 -26.99
CA GLY A 34 7.78 -22.92 -28.03
C GLY A 34 6.59 -22.49 -28.90
N SER A 35 6.88 -22.08 -30.13
CA SER A 35 5.90 -21.66 -31.13
C SER A 35 5.01 -22.82 -31.61
N GLN A 36 3.68 -22.65 -31.56
CA GLN A 36 2.73 -23.30 -32.48
C GLN A 36 1.61 -22.31 -32.83
N VAL A 37 1.59 -21.91 -34.10
CA VAL A 37 0.49 -21.26 -34.84
C VAL A 37 -0.59 -22.36 -35.02
N THR A 38 -1.89 -22.20 -34.76
CA THR A 38 -2.91 -21.51 -35.58
C THR A 38 -4.31 -21.70 -34.95
N GLN A 39 -5.21 -20.74 -35.21
CA GLN A 39 -6.70 -20.76 -35.17
C GLN A 39 -7.42 -20.24 -33.89
N ASN A 40 -7.95 -19.02 -34.03
CA ASN A 40 -9.01 -18.41 -33.21
C ASN A 40 -10.34 -18.58 -34.00
N PRO A 41 -11.54 -18.74 -33.39
CA PRO A 41 -12.09 -17.74 -32.47
C PRO A 41 -12.72 -18.31 -31.19
N GLU A 42 -12.30 -17.83 -30.01
CA GLU A 42 -13.16 -17.44 -28.86
C GLU A 42 -12.27 -17.01 -27.67
N PRO A 43 -12.55 -15.86 -26.99
CA PRO A 43 -11.68 -15.39 -25.92
C PRO A 43 -12.05 -16.07 -24.60
N VAL A 44 -11.50 -17.26 -24.35
CA VAL A 44 -11.51 -17.87 -23.01
C VAL A 44 -10.08 -18.03 -22.54
N VAL A 45 -9.54 -16.97 -21.92
CA VAL A 45 -8.44 -17.12 -20.96
C VAL A 45 -8.64 -16.12 -19.84
N GLN A 46 -9.02 -16.60 -18.66
CA GLN A 46 -8.50 -16.03 -17.43
C GLN A 46 -7.74 -17.13 -16.70
N VAL A 47 -6.42 -16.98 -16.75
CA VAL A 47 -5.43 -17.70 -15.95
C VAL A 47 -5.78 -17.47 -14.49
N THR A 48 -6.29 -18.48 -13.79
CA THR A 48 -6.45 -18.41 -12.34
C THR A 48 -5.09 -18.72 -11.71
N ASN A 49 -4.44 -17.71 -11.14
CA ASN A 49 -3.40 -17.93 -10.14
C ASN A 49 -4.07 -18.62 -8.93
N PRO A 50 -3.70 -19.86 -8.55
CA PRO A 50 -4.18 -20.46 -7.33
C PRO A 50 -3.25 -20.02 -6.19
N GLY A 51 -3.64 -19.02 -5.40
CA GLY A 51 -2.82 -18.62 -4.25
C GLY A 51 -3.22 -17.38 -3.45
N GLU A 52 -4.11 -16.52 -3.94
CA GLU A 52 -4.76 -15.54 -3.05
C GLU A 52 -6.09 -16.12 -2.59
N THR A 53 -6.18 -16.41 -1.28
CA THR A 53 -7.44 -16.75 -0.63
C THR A 53 -8.48 -15.72 -1.04
N GLU A 54 -9.46 -16.11 -1.85
CA GLU A 54 -10.58 -15.24 -2.18
C GLU A 54 -11.28 -14.89 -0.86
N VAL A 55 -11.03 -13.69 -0.35
CA VAL A 55 -11.61 -13.25 0.92
C VAL A 55 -13.09 -13.07 0.67
N LYS A 56 -13.87 -14.09 1.03
CA LYS A 56 -15.33 -14.04 0.93
C LYS A 56 -15.83 -12.83 1.72
N LEU A 57 -16.43 -11.88 1.01
CA LEU A 57 -17.02 -10.70 1.63
C LEU A 57 -18.19 -11.12 2.53
N MET A 58 -18.24 -10.52 3.70
CA MET A 58 -19.42 -10.60 4.57
C MET A 58 -20.62 -9.95 3.85
N PRO A 59 -21.86 -10.40 4.11
CA PRO A 59 -23.04 -9.75 3.56
C PRO A 59 -23.06 -8.25 3.92
N ASP A 60 -23.33 -7.40 2.94
CA ASP A 60 -23.33 -5.92 3.05
C ASP A 60 -21.96 -5.26 3.33
N TYR A 61 -20.86 -5.99 3.12
CA TYR A 61 -19.51 -5.43 3.18
C TYR A 61 -18.98 -5.18 1.78
N ILE A 62 -18.16 -4.14 1.65
CA ILE A 62 -17.36 -3.89 0.46
C ILE A 62 -15.90 -4.21 0.73
N GLN A 63 -15.17 -4.57 -0.32
CA GLN A 63 -13.72 -4.69 -0.26
C GLN A 63 -13.06 -3.31 -0.40
N ILE A 64 -12.04 -3.05 0.42
CA ILE A 64 -11.16 -1.88 0.36
C ILE A 64 -9.72 -2.38 0.54
N GLY A 65 -9.00 -2.55 -0.58
CA GLY A 65 -7.69 -3.21 -0.56
C GLY A 65 -7.78 -4.61 0.03
N ARG A 66 -7.04 -4.86 1.12
CA ARG A 66 -7.04 -6.13 1.87
C ARG A 66 -8.04 -6.16 3.03
N LEU A 67 -8.81 -5.08 3.20
CA LEU A 67 -9.82 -4.94 4.25
C LEU A 67 -11.20 -5.12 3.64
N GLN A 68 -12.16 -5.45 4.49
CA GLN A 68 -13.58 -5.36 4.17
C GLN A 68 -14.26 -4.46 5.20
N ALA A 69 -15.17 -3.61 4.73
CA ALA A 69 -15.85 -2.63 5.56
C ALA A 69 -17.34 -2.62 5.28
N LYS A 70 -18.12 -2.47 6.36
CA LYS A 70 -19.53 -2.11 6.26
C LYS A 70 -19.64 -0.60 6.15
N VAL A 71 -20.15 -0.12 5.03
CA VAL A 71 -20.31 1.32 4.79
C VAL A 71 -21.67 1.76 5.31
N PRO A 72 -21.76 2.85 6.10
CA PRO A 72 -23.05 3.42 6.51
C PRO A 72 -23.91 3.75 5.29
N LYS A 73 -25.24 3.52 5.38
CA LYS A 73 -26.15 3.66 4.24
C LYS A 73 -26.15 5.05 3.63
N ASP A 74 -25.95 6.07 4.44
CA ASP A 74 -26.01 7.47 4.02
C ASP A 74 -24.70 7.94 3.38
N TRP A 75 -23.64 7.11 3.41
CA TRP A 75 -22.37 7.44 2.75
C TRP A 75 -22.43 7.07 1.28
N LYS A 76 -22.00 7.99 0.42
CA LYS A 76 -21.94 7.78 -1.02
C LYS A 76 -20.52 7.40 -1.43
N LYS A 77 -20.33 6.19 -1.98
CA LYS A 77 -19.06 5.81 -2.61
C LYS A 77 -18.83 6.61 -3.88
N GLU A 78 -17.61 7.10 -4.06
CA GLU A 78 -17.21 7.90 -5.21
C GLU A 78 -16.05 7.25 -5.96
N GLN A 79 -15.88 7.64 -7.23
CA GLN A 79 -14.68 7.29 -7.98
C GLN A 79 -13.48 8.05 -7.38
N PRO A 80 -12.40 7.37 -6.96
CA PRO A 80 -11.24 8.05 -6.43
C PRO A 80 -10.62 9.01 -7.46
N SER A 81 -10.30 10.22 -7.03
CA SER A 81 -9.80 11.29 -7.92
C SER A 81 -8.34 11.12 -8.35
N SER A 82 -7.61 10.16 -7.77
CA SER A 82 -6.25 9.81 -8.18
C SER A 82 -5.98 8.32 -7.99
N SER A 83 -5.01 7.78 -8.73
CA SER A 83 -4.62 6.36 -8.65
C SER A 83 -4.05 5.94 -7.29
N MET A 84 -3.61 6.89 -6.47
CA MET A 84 -3.09 6.63 -5.13
C MET A 84 -4.20 6.36 -4.11
N ARG A 85 -5.41 6.86 -4.37
CA ARG A 85 -6.60 6.68 -3.53
C ARG A 85 -7.24 5.34 -3.87
N ILE A 86 -7.32 4.42 -2.91
CA ILE A 86 -7.93 3.10 -3.12
C ILE A 86 -9.43 3.08 -2.82
N ALA A 87 -9.93 4.07 -2.07
CA ALA A 87 -11.35 4.32 -1.91
C ALA A 87 -11.61 5.79 -1.56
N GLN A 88 -12.80 6.26 -1.92
CA GLN A 88 -13.29 7.60 -1.62
C GLN A 88 -14.79 7.54 -1.33
N PHE A 89 -15.22 8.25 -0.30
CA PHE A 89 -16.62 8.36 0.10
C PHE A 89 -16.98 9.80 0.40
N ARG A 90 -18.18 10.19 0.04
CA ARG A 90 -18.82 11.44 0.46
C ARG A 90 -19.80 11.15 1.58
N LEU A 91 -19.71 11.96 2.62
CA LEU A 91 -20.50 11.85 3.84
C LEU A 91 -21.42 13.08 3.90
N PRO A 92 -22.73 12.93 3.67
CA PRO A 92 -23.67 14.04 3.79
C PRO A 92 -23.65 14.61 5.22
N GLY A 93 -23.62 15.93 5.33
CA GLY A 93 -23.64 16.65 6.60
C GLY A 93 -24.50 17.91 6.54
N ASN A 94 -25.03 18.32 7.70
CA ASN A 94 -25.93 19.48 7.77
C ASN A 94 -25.24 20.80 7.39
N ASP A 95 -23.95 20.93 7.74
CA ASP A 95 -23.12 22.12 7.46
C ASP A 95 -22.25 21.95 6.20
N GLY A 96 -22.53 20.91 5.40
CA GLY A 96 -21.76 20.55 4.22
C GLY A 96 -21.31 19.09 4.23
N ASP A 97 -20.92 18.60 3.06
CA ASP A 97 -20.49 17.22 2.87
C ASP A 97 -19.03 17.02 3.33
N GLY A 98 -18.78 15.94 4.07
CA GLY A 98 -17.43 15.45 4.37
C GLY A 98 -16.90 14.50 3.29
N GLU A 99 -15.58 14.33 3.23
CA GLU A 99 -14.91 13.35 2.37
C GLU A 99 -14.05 12.40 3.22
N LEU A 100 -14.23 11.09 3.03
CA LEU A 100 -13.30 10.07 3.51
C LEU A 100 -12.50 9.54 2.33
N VAL A 101 -11.17 9.56 2.47
CA VAL A 101 -10.23 9.04 1.48
C VAL A 101 -9.35 7.99 2.12
N ILE A 102 -9.20 6.85 1.45
CA ILE A 102 -8.34 5.76 1.93
C ILE A 102 -7.21 5.58 0.93
N PHE A 103 -5.98 5.60 1.45
CA PHE A 103 -4.75 5.36 0.71
C PHE A 103 -4.14 4.03 1.13
N SER A 104 -3.31 3.46 0.25
CA SER A 104 -2.49 2.30 0.59
C SER A 104 -1.09 2.44 -0.03
N GLY A 105 -0.11 1.70 0.51
CA GLY A 105 1.25 1.74 -0.01
C GLY A 105 1.99 3.06 0.27
N ILE A 106 1.60 3.80 1.30
CA ILE A 106 2.34 4.99 1.75
C ILE A 106 3.64 4.51 2.44
N GLY A 107 4.78 4.80 1.83
CA GLY A 107 6.09 4.50 2.41
C GLY A 107 6.45 5.39 3.62
N GLY A 108 7.60 5.10 4.23
CA GLY A 108 8.10 5.84 5.40
C GLY A 108 7.50 5.37 6.73
N SER A 109 7.96 5.95 7.84
CA SER A 109 7.42 5.65 9.17
C SER A 109 6.10 6.39 9.43
N ILE A 110 5.31 5.88 10.38
CA ILE A 110 4.07 6.53 10.83
C ILE A 110 4.36 7.97 11.30
N ASP A 111 5.39 8.16 12.12
CA ASP A 111 5.75 9.47 12.67
C ASP A 111 6.19 10.46 11.58
N ALA A 112 6.96 10.01 10.58
CA ALA A 112 7.39 10.86 9.48
C ALA A 112 6.19 11.32 8.62
N ASN A 113 5.23 10.41 8.38
CA ASN A 113 4.02 10.73 7.63
C ASN A 113 3.12 11.71 8.40
N LEU A 114 2.89 11.47 9.70
CA LEU A 114 2.10 12.38 10.54
C LEU A 114 2.71 13.78 10.60
N ASN A 115 4.03 13.88 10.86
CA ASN A 115 4.71 15.18 10.93
C ASN A 115 4.62 15.96 9.61
N ARG A 116 4.73 15.27 8.47
CA ARG A 116 4.55 15.88 7.15
C ARG A 116 3.11 16.38 6.96
N TRP A 117 2.11 15.60 7.36
CA TRP A 117 0.70 15.97 7.18
C TRP A 117 0.27 17.10 8.11
N TYR A 118 0.73 17.18 9.36
CA TYR A 118 0.43 18.33 10.21
C TYR A 118 0.86 19.66 9.57
N GLY A 119 2.00 19.67 8.88
CA GLY A 119 2.48 20.85 8.15
C GLY A 119 1.61 21.25 6.95
N GLN A 120 0.61 20.45 6.57
CA GLN A 120 -0.35 20.77 5.50
C GLN A 120 -1.63 21.43 6.02
N PHE A 121 -1.86 21.41 7.35
CA PHE A 121 -3.00 22.07 7.96
C PHE A 121 -2.61 23.47 8.43
N LYS A 122 -3.56 24.41 8.30
CA LYS A 122 -3.43 25.73 8.93
C LYS A 122 -3.87 25.62 10.37
N SER A 123 -3.06 26.16 11.28
CA SER A 123 -3.49 26.34 12.67
C SER A 123 -4.32 27.62 12.78
N GLU A 124 -5.39 27.57 13.57
CA GLU A 124 -6.14 28.78 13.97
C GLU A 124 -5.44 29.55 15.11
N THR A 125 -4.37 28.96 15.65
CA THR A 125 -3.53 29.53 16.71
C THR A 125 -2.12 29.80 16.19
N GLU A 126 -1.27 30.48 16.97
CA GLU A 126 0.14 30.66 16.63
C GLU A 126 0.96 29.35 16.70
N ASN A 127 0.43 28.31 17.33
CA ASN A 127 1.11 27.03 17.53
C ASN A 127 0.96 26.11 16.31
N SER A 128 1.96 25.27 16.06
CA SER A 128 1.90 24.23 15.02
C SER A 128 0.81 23.20 15.33
N VAL A 129 0.13 22.68 14.30
CA VAL A 129 -0.84 21.57 14.44
C VAL A 129 -0.22 20.33 15.10
N SER A 130 1.08 20.13 14.94
CA SER A 130 1.79 19.03 15.61
C SER A 130 1.79 19.13 17.14
N GLU A 131 1.66 20.33 17.71
CA GLU A 131 1.69 20.58 19.15
C GLU A 131 0.32 20.32 19.81
N SER A 132 -0.76 20.54 19.07
CA SER A 132 -2.13 20.30 19.54
C SER A 132 -2.66 18.90 19.18
N ALA A 133 -2.05 18.21 18.21
CA ALA A 133 -2.49 16.89 17.77
C ALA A 133 -2.43 15.85 18.89
N ILE A 134 -3.54 15.14 19.09
CA ILE A 134 -3.63 14.02 20.03
C ILE A 134 -3.36 12.74 19.27
N ARG A 135 -2.49 11.88 19.83
CA ARG A 135 -2.21 10.55 19.27
C ARG A 135 -2.66 9.46 20.22
N SER A 136 -3.28 8.42 19.68
CA SER A 136 -3.54 7.18 20.40
C SER A 136 -3.21 5.97 19.54
N LYS A 137 -2.83 4.87 20.18
CA LYS A 137 -2.58 3.59 19.52
C LYS A 137 -3.60 2.58 20.00
N SER A 138 -4.07 1.75 19.08
CA SER A 138 -4.99 0.66 19.37
C SER A 138 -4.69 -0.53 18.48
N GLN A 139 -4.96 -1.73 18.97
CA GLN A 139 -4.94 -2.93 18.16
C GLN A 139 -6.39 -3.26 17.77
N ILE A 140 -6.68 -3.21 16.47
CA ILE A 140 -7.99 -3.57 15.95
C ILE A 140 -7.86 -4.91 15.24
N LYS A 141 -8.35 -5.97 15.90
CA LYS A 141 -8.09 -7.37 15.50
C LYS A 141 -6.56 -7.61 15.41
N ASP A 142 -6.05 -7.87 14.22
CA ASP A 142 -4.64 -8.18 13.95
C ASP A 142 -3.88 -6.97 13.34
N MET A 143 -4.43 -5.76 13.49
CA MET A 143 -3.86 -4.55 12.91
C MET A 143 -3.55 -3.52 13.99
N ASP A 144 -2.31 -3.05 13.99
CA ASP A 144 -1.90 -1.88 14.76
C ASP A 144 -2.39 -0.60 14.07
N VAL A 145 -3.16 0.19 14.80
CA VAL A 145 -3.76 1.43 14.31
C VAL A 145 -3.28 2.59 15.17
N THR A 146 -2.77 3.63 14.52
CA THR A 146 -2.48 4.91 15.16
C THR A 146 -3.52 5.92 14.73
N PHE A 147 -4.24 6.50 15.70
CA PHE A 147 -5.13 7.62 15.49
C PHE A 147 -4.39 8.92 15.76
N SER A 148 -4.63 9.92 14.92
CA SER A 148 -4.23 11.30 15.16
C SER A 148 -5.35 12.23 14.74
N TYR A 149 -5.69 13.18 15.61
CA TYR A 149 -6.71 14.20 15.37
C TYR A 149 -6.39 15.47 16.17
#